data_AF-A0A1I2C4N1-F1
#
_entry.id   AF-A0A1I2C4N1-F1
#
_cell.length_a   1.000
_cell.length_b   1.000
_cell.length_c   1.000
_cell.angle_alpha   90.00
_cell.angle_beta   90.00
_cell.angle_gamma   90.00
#
_symmetry.space_group_name_H-M   'P 1'
#
loop_
_entity.id
_entity.type
_entity.pdbx_description
1 polymer ?
#
loop_
_entity_poly.entity_id
_entity_poly.type
_entity_poly.pdbx_seq_one_letter_code
_entity_poly.pdbx_strand_id
1 'polypeptide(L)'
;MSDVFDSNNNTNNRNRNDNSIGGRSRNRLEEEIYDDIKTYKLKRASFENRKDTLNFSVEDKKNDSAMRYYDISKSNQRSDSRSMRTKSESKNSKIRIKKQQTSGSNTLTFENEKKSRNFPGSERFTYKKDNSYIERERERENRRNNWRQKRIVEVDDFDEDEEYYEDEYDVRSWRFRLLKKIIAFLLIIMVVGGSASFIYVKSIINDMPVLTKKMVLESYINKEPVPLSKIPKNLQNAVISIEDERFYSHKGIDYKSLVRSFINNLTGNMTQGGSTIDMQVSKNLLTSNEKTLKRKIQDMYNAIVLNKIMTKNEILEAYLNNIYLGKSTYGVQAGAKLYFGKNVNELNFGQSTMLAGITNNPNLYQNYEQAKKRQAIVLYKMYELGYIKENVYKAQLYRDTPFKSEIDK
;
A
#
# COMPACT_ATOMS: atom_id res chain seq x y z
N MET A 1 -60.66 -53.25 -55.03
CA MET A 1 -60.27 -54.55 -54.47
C MET A 1 -59.49 -54.24 -53.20
N SER A 2 -60.10 -54.61 -52.07
CA SER A 2 -59.61 -54.62 -50.67
C SER A 2 -59.16 -53.30 -50.01
N ASP A 3 -60.07 -52.82 -49.16
CA ASP A 3 -59.85 -52.10 -47.90
C ASP A 3 -58.76 -52.71 -46.99
N VAL A 4 -58.25 -51.95 -46.02
CA VAL A 4 -58.51 -52.15 -44.57
C VAL A 4 -57.69 -51.15 -43.71
N PHE A 5 -58.41 -50.58 -42.74
CA PHE A 5 -58.05 -49.71 -41.61
C PHE A 5 -56.87 -50.18 -40.74
N ASP A 6 -56.16 -49.27 -40.02
CA ASP A 6 -56.52 -48.93 -38.62
C ASP A 6 -55.58 -47.91 -37.89
N SER A 7 -56.22 -47.09 -37.06
CA SER A 7 -55.83 -46.54 -35.74
C SER A 7 -54.64 -45.57 -35.49
N ASN A 8 -55.03 -44.36 -35.09
CA ASN A 8 -54.76 -43.65 -33.81
C ASN A 8 -53.36 -43.35 -33.22
N ASN A 9 -53.32 -42.13 -32.67
CA ASN A 9 -52.59 -41.62 -31.49
C ASN A 9 -51.20 -40.99 -31.65
N ASN A 10 -51.24 -39.67 -31.86
CA ASN A 10 -50.73 -38.65 -30.94
C ASN A 10 -49.69 -39.11 -29.91
N THR A 11 -48.41 -38.95 -30.23
CA THR A 11 -47.35 -38.86 -29.21
C THR A 11 -46.32 -37.78 -29.56
N ASN A 12 -46.18 -36.86 -28.60
CA ASN A 12 -44.92 -36.28 -28.13
C ASN A 12 -44.24 -35.18 -28.95
N ASN A 13 -44.80 -33.98 -28.73
CA ASN A 13 -44.12 -32.85 -28.07
C ASN A 13 -42.77 -33.20 -27.39
N ARG A 14 -41.65 -33.21 -28.13
CA ARG A 14 -40.28 -33.10 -27.59
C ARG A 14 -39.37 -32.42 -28.61
N ASN A 15 -39.38 -31.09 -28.61
CA ASN A 15 -38.23 -30.32 -29.12
C ASN A 15 -38.13 -28.96 -28.43
N ARG A 16 -37.93 -29.01 -27.11
CA ARG A 16 -37.43 -27.91 -26.27
C ARG A 16 -36.63 -28.58 -25.16
N ASN A 17 -35.33 -28.80 -25.34
CA ASN A 17 -34.33 -28.96 -24.26
C ASN A 17 -32.95 -29.39 -24.80
N ASP A 18 -32.34 -28.61 -25.69
CA ASP A 18 -30.91 -28.81 -26.05
C ASP A 18 -30.03 -27.58 -25.82
N ASN A 19 -30.46 -26.66 -24.95
CA ASN A 19 -29.69 -25.47 -24.54
C ASN A 19 -29.17 -25.49 -23.09
N SER A 20 -29.31 -26.60 -22.35
CA SER A 20 -29.02 -26.60 -20.90
C SER A 20 -27.59 -26.97 -20.49
N ILE A 21 -26.76 -27.50 -21.40
CA ILE A 21 -25.39 -27.95 -21.06
C ILE A 21 -24.38 -26.81 -21.24
N GLY A 22 -24.46 -26.03 -22.33
CA GLY A 22 -23.60 -24.85 -22.55
C GLY A 22 -23.86 -23.71 -21.56
N GLY A 23 -25.13 -23.48 -21.18
CA GLY A 23 -25.49 -22.43 -20.23
C GLY A 23 -25.00 -22.68 -18.79
N ARG A 24 -24.95 -23.95 -18.35
CA ARG A 24 -24.44 -24.31 -17.01
C ARG A 24 -22.93 -24.10 -16.87
N SER A 25 -22.16 -24.41 -17.92
CA SER A 25 -20.70 -24.18 -17.92
C SER A 25 -20.35 -22.70 -17.97
N ARG A 26 -21.10 -21.91 -18.75
CA ARG A 26 -20.89 -20.46 -18.88
C ARG A 26 -21.17 -19.73 -17.57
N ASN A 27 -22.27 -20.05 -16.89
CA ASN A 27 -22.59 -19.46 -15.59
C ASN A 27 -21.54 -19.80 -14.52
N ARG A 28 -21.00 -21.02 -14.53
CA ARG A 28 -19.91 -21.41 -13.62
C ARG A 28 -18.63 -20.60 -13.88
N LEU A 29 -18.23 -20.42 -15.14
CA LEU A 29 -17.06 -19.60 -15.47
C LEU A 29 -17.25 -18.15 -15.05
N GLU A 30 -18.45 -17.59 -15.24
CA GLU A 30 -18.76 -16.22 -14.81
C GLU A 30 -18.65 -16.03 -13.29
N GLU A 31 -19.15 -16.98 -12.49
CA GLU A 31 -18.97 -17.00 -11.03
C GLU A 31 -17.50 -17.07 -10.64
N GLU A 32 -16.73 -17.98 -11.27
CA GLU A 32 -15.30 -18.13 -11.00
C GLU A 32 -14.49 -16.87 -11.37
N ILE A 33 -14.84 -16.20 -12.48
CA ILE A 33 -14.23 -14.92 -12.89
C ILE A 33 -14.52 -13.83 -11.84
N TYR A 34 -15.76 -13.78 -11.34
CA TYR A 34 -16.13 -12.80 -10.31
C TYR A 34 -15.36 -13.03 -9.02
N ASP A 35 -15.23 -14.27 -8.58
CA ASP A 35 -14.47 -14.65 -7.39
C ASP A 35 -12.97 -14.37 -7.54
N ASP A 36 -12.40 -14.60 -8.72
CA ASP A 36 -11.01 -14.24 -9.02
C ASP A 36 -10.78 -12.72 -8.96
N ILE A 37 -11.69 -11.93 -9.54
CA ILE A 37 -11.63 -10.45 -9.45
C ILE A 37 -11.80 -9.99 -8.01
N LYS A 38 -12.75 -10.54 -7.26
CA LYS A 38 -12.99 -10.21 -5.85
C LYS A 38 -11.77 -10.53 -5.00
N THR A 39 -11.21 -11.72 -5.20
CA THR A 39 -9.98 -12.17 -4.55
C THR A 39 -8.81 -11.25 -4.90
N TYR A 40 -8.67 -10.86 -6.17
CA TYR A 40 -7.66 -9.90 -6.61
C TYR A 40 -7.81 -8.53 -5.92
N LYS A 41 -9.04 -7.99 -5.88
CA LYS A 41 -9.38 -6.72 -5.21
C LYS A 41 -9.07 -6.76 -3.72
N LEU A 42 -9.50 -7.80 -3.02
CA LEU A 42 -9.27 -7.97 -1.58
C LEU A 42 -7.78 -8.04 -1.26
N LYS A 43 -7.01 -8.79 -2.07
CA LYS A 43 -5.55 -8.88 -1.91
C LYS A 43 -4.90 -7.51 -2.05
N ARG A 44 -5.33 -6.70 -3.01
CA ARG A 44 -4.82 -5.34 -3.22
C ARG A 44 -5.23 -4.38 -2.10
N ALA A 45 -6.50 -4.37 -1.72
CA ALA A 45 -7.06 -3.49 -0.67
C ALA A 45 -6.47 -3.77 0.71
N SER A 46 -6.15 -5.04 1.03
CA SER A 46 -5.47 -5.42 2.29
C SER A 46 -4.11 -4.72 2.48
N PHE A 47 -3.52 -4.20 1.41
CA PHE A 47 -2.27 -3.44 1.46
C PHE A 47 -2.50 -1.93 1.55
N GLU A 48 -3.51 -1.41 0.85
CA GLU A 48 -3.89 0.01 0.91
C GLU A 48 -4.42 0.38 2.30
N ASN A 49 -5.30 -0.43 2.88
CA ASN A 49 -5.78 -0.22 4.26
C ASN A 49 -4.65 -0.35 5.31
N ARG A 50 -3.59 -1.10 5.01
CA ARG A 50 -2.39 -1.15 5.87
C ARG A 50 -1.52 0.09 5.78
N LYS A 51 -1.57 0.85 4.68
CA LYS A 51 -0.95 2.18 4.62
C LYS A 51 -1.70 3.16 5.51
N ASP A 52 -3.02 3.09 5.53
CA ASP A 52 -3.85 3.99 6.33
C ASP A 52 -3.71 3.69 7.83
N THR A 53 -3.59 2.43 8.24
CA THR A 53 -3.29 2.09 9.65
C THR A 53 -1.86 2.44 10.07
N LEU A 54 -0.88 2.33 9.17
CA LEU A 54 0.50 2.81 9.43
C LEU A 54 0.58 4.33 9.52
N ASN A 55 -0.14 5.05 8.65
CA ASN A 55 -0.21 6.51 8.71
C ASN A 55 -0.99 6.99 9.95
N PHE A 56 -2.13 6.36 10.27
CA PHE A 56 -2.90 6.62 11.49
C PHE A 56 -2.07 6.37 12.76
N SER A 57 -1.30 5.29 12.82
CA SER A 57 -0.43 5.00 13.96
C SER A 57 0.77 5.96 14.07
N VAL A 58 1.22 6.55 12.96
CA VAL A 58 2.26 7.60 12.96
C VAL A 58 1.68 8.96 13.38
N GLU A 59 0.44 9.25 13.02
CA GLU A 59 -0.29 10.48 13.36
C GLU A 59 -0.72 10.50 14.84
N ASP A 60 -1.21 9.37 15.36
CA ASP A 60 -1.47 9.19 16.79
C ASP A 60 -0.19 9.31 17.62
N LYS A 61 0.94 8.75 17.17
CA LYS A 61 2.23 8.90 17.87
C LYS A 61 2.76 10.34 17.87
N LYS A 62 2.46 11.12 16.83
CA LYS A 62 2.78 12.55 16.79
C LYS A 62 1.88 13.35 17.74
N ASN A 63 0.58 13.05 17.81
CA ASN A 63 -0.34 13.69 18.75
C ASN A 63 -0.04 13.35 20.21
N ASP A 64 0.33 12.10 20.49
CA ASP A 64 0.70 11.63 21.83
C ASP A 64 2.05 12.20 22.32
N SER A 65 2.93 12.57 21.36
CA SER A 65 4.16 13.32 21.62
C SER A 65 3.89 14.81 21.83
N ALA A 66 2.93 15.39 21.10
CA ALA A 66 2.52 16.79 21.25
C ALA A 66 1.77 17.04 22.57
N MET A 67 0.92 16.11 23.02
CA MET A 67 0.31 16.16 24.37
C MET A 67 1.36 16.08 25.48
N ARG A 68 2.38 15.22 25.33
CA ARG A 68 3.48 15.12 26.31
C ARG A 68 4.33 16.38 26.42
N TYR A 69 4.50 17.15 25.33
CA TYR A 69 5.17 18.45 25.39
C TYR A 69 4.31 19.52 26.06
N TYR A 70 2.98 19.44 25.94
CA TYR A 70 2.07 20.37 26.60
C TYR A 70 2.04 20.17 28.13
N ASP A 71 2.09 18.92 28.61
CA ASP A 71 2.09 18.61 30.05
C ASP A 71 3.42 18.93 30.77
N ILE A 72 4.56 18.82 30.08
CA ILE A 72 5.88 19.18 30.65
C ILE A 72 6.01 20.71 30.83
N SER A 73 5.31 21.51 30.03
CA SER A 73 5.33 22.98 30.14
C SER A 73 4.57 23.52 31.37
N LYS A 74 3.62 22.75 31.92
CA LYS A 74 2.86 23.13 33.13
C LYS A 74 3.50 22.66 34.44
N SER A 75 4.31 21.60 34.42
CA SER A 75 5.00 21.11 35.63
C SER A 75 6.22 21.97 36.01
N ASN A 76 6.86 22.63 35.04
CA ASN A 76 7.98 23.55 35.30
C ASN A 76 7.58 24.96 35.76
N GLN A 77 6.29 25.32 35.79
CA GLN A 77 5.83 26.62 36.31
C GLN A 77 5.43 26.59 37.80
N ARG A 78 5.52 25.44 38.48
CA ARG A 78 5.11 25.29 39.89
C ARG A 78 6.23 25.06 40.89
N SER A 79 7.49 25.09 40.46
CA SER A 79 8.65 24.80 41.32
C SER A 79 9.56 25.99 41.67
N ASP A 80 9.31 27.20 41.17
CA ASP A 80 10.20 28.36 41.40
C ASP A 80 9.56 29.50 42.24
N SER A 81 8.64 29.17 43.16
CA SER A 81 8.04 30.16 44.07
C SER A 81 8.18 29.78 45.53
N ARG A 82 9.42 29.53 46.00
CA ARG A 82 9.74 29.52 47.44
C ARG A 82 11.25 29.60 47.69
N SER A 83 11.85 30.72 47.34
CA SER A 83 13.14 31.13 47.89
C SER A 83 13.36 32.61 47.58
N MET A 84 13.96 33.33 48.53
CA MET A 84 14.41 34.72 48.45
C MET A 84 13.37 35.82 48.68
N ARG A 85 13.19 36.09 49.99
CA ARG A 85 12.97 37.44 50.52
C ARG A 85 14.34 37.92 51.03
N THR A 86 14.92 38.95 50.43
CA THR A 86 15.52 40.14 51.07
C THR A 86 16.47 40.90 50.12
N LYS A 87 16.47 42.22 50.31
CA LYS A 87 17.36 43.27 49.81
C LYS A 87 16.99 43.99 48.51
N SER A 88 16.60 45.23 48.75
CA SER A 88 16.49 46.40 47.90
C SER A 88 17.67 46.60 46.95
N GLU A 89 17.40 47.05 45.73
CA GLU A 89 18.02 48.26 45.16
C GLU A 89 17.33 48.69 43.87
N SER A 90 17.10 50.00 43.76
CA SER A 90 16.55 50.66 42.57
C SER A 90 17.56 50.67 41.42
N LYS A 91 17.10 50.55 40.16
CA LYS A 91 17.40 51.52 39.09
C LYS A 91 16.76 51.16 37.74
N ASN A 92 16.08 52.17 37.19
CA ASN A 92 15.66 52.41 35.81
C ASN A 92 16.35 51.60 34.69
N SER A 93 15.59 51.15 33.67
CA SER A 93 15.41 51.97 32.45
C SER A 93 14.75 51.25 31.25
N LYS A 94 13.87 52.02 30.59
CA LYS A 94 13.58 52.11 29.14
C LYS A 94 12.81 50.98 28.44
N ILE A 95 11.48 51.16 28.49
CA ILE A 95 10.49 50.74 27.50
C ILE A 95 10.75 51.49 26.19
N ARG A 96 10.86 50.76 25.07
CA ARG A 96 10.97 51.35 23.72
C ARG A 96 9.65 51.15 22.96
N ILE A 97 8.90 52.24 22.83
CA ILE A 97 7.64 52.34 22.08
C ILE A 97 7.96 52.41 20.59
N LYS A 98 7.35 51.56 19.76
CA LYS A 98 7.21 51.79 18.32
C LYS A 98 5.78 52.24 18.03
N LYS A 99 5.65 53.53 17.68
CA LYS A 99 4.45 54.13 17.05
C LYS A 99 4.21 53.48 15.69
N GLN A 100 2.99 53.04 15.44
CA GLN A 100 2.40 53.05 14.09
C GLN A 100 1.18 53.96 14.13
N GLN A 101 1.23 55.03 13.33
CA GLN A 101 0.09 55.84 12.95
C GLN A 101 -0.57 55.19 11.75
N THR A 102 -1.87 54.93 11.84
CA THR A 102 -2.79 55.03 10.70
C THR A 102 -4.10 55.62 11.21
N SER A 103 -4.51 56.70 10.54
CA SER A 103 -5.70 57.49 10.79
C SER A 103 -6.93 56.86 10.11
N GLY A 104 -8.10 57.03 10.72
CA GLY A 104 -9.39 56.73 10.08
C GLY A 104 -10.53 56.63 11.09
N SER A 105 -11.12 57.76 11.44
CA SER A 105 -12.32 57.86 12.30
C SER A 105 -13.59 57.46 11.53
N ASN A 106 -14.52 56.78 12.20
CA ASN A 106 -15.93 57.17 12.27
C ASN A 106 -16.70 56.16 13.14
N THR A 107 -17.14 56.60 14.32
CA THR A 107 -18.29 56.00 15.00
C THR A 107 -19.09 57.10 15.68
N LEU A 108 -20.29 57.32 15.14
CA LEU A 108 -21.35 58.14 15.69
C LEU A 108 -21.93 57.46 16.93
N THR A 109 -22.13 58.27 17.97
CA THR A 109 -22.84 58.00 19.21
C THR A 109 -24.32 57.77 19.00
N PHE A 110 -24.92 56.83 19.74
CA PHE A 110 -26.28 56.98 20.29
C PHE A 110 -26.38 56.29 21.66
N GLU A 111 -26.73 57.09 22.67
CA GLU A 111 -27.14 56.70 24.01
C GLU A 111 -28.47 55.92 24.00
N ASN A 112 -28.64 55.03 24.97
CA ASN A 112 -29.77 55.16 25.89
C ASN A 112 -29.58 54.27 27.13
N GLU A 113 -29.55 54.91 28.30
CA GLU A 113 -29.73 54.29 29.62
C GLU A 113 -31.15 53.76 29.81
N LYS A 114 -31.29 52.70 30.63
CA LYS A 114 -32.27 52.68 31.73
C LYS A 114 -31.99 51.54 32.72
N LYS A 115 -31.54 51.92 33.92
CA LYS A 115 -31.58 51.15 35.17
C LYS A 115 -33.01 51.08 35.73
N SER A 116 -33.42 49.93 36.26
CA SER A 116 -34.39 49.72 37.37
C SER A 116 -34.84 48.23 37.34
N ARG A 117 -35.07 47.45 38.41
CA ARG A 117 -35.32 47.68 39.85
C ARG A 117 -35.30 46.34 40.63
N ASN A 118 -35.34 46.47 41.95
CA ASN A 118 -35.10 45.53 43.05
C ASN A 118 -36.16 44.43 43.34
N PHE A 119 -35.69 43.38 44.05
CA PHE A 119 -36.29 42.46 45.05
C PHE A 119 -37.57 42.94 45.79
N PRO A 120 -38.49 42.08 46.33
CA PRO A 120 -38.19 41.09 47.40
C PRO A 120 -39.12 39.84 47.56
N GLY A 121 -38.81 38.95 48.54
CA GLY A 121 -39.71 37.86 48.98
C GLY A 121 -39.22 37.01 50.18
N SER A 122 -39.55 37.45 51.41
CA SER A 122 -39.86 36.72 52.66
C SER A 122 -39.11 35.44 53.12
N GLU A 123 -38.34 35.65 54.18
CA GLU A 123 -38.19 34.92 55.47
C GLU A 123 -38.45 33.40 55.68
N ARG A 124 -37.43 32.82 56.35
CA ARG A 124 -37.38 31.78 57.41
C ARG A 124 -37.89 30.36 57.11
N PHE A 125 -36.95 29.42 56.95
CA PHE A 125 -37.07 28.08 57.54
C PHE A 125 -35.73 27.58 58.09
N THR A 126 -35.80 27.00 59.28
CA THR A 126 -34.72 26.54 60.15
C THR A 126 -33.95 25.34 59.60
N TYR A 127 -32.65 25.32 59.89
CA TYR A 127 -31.68 24.27 59.57
C TYR A 127 -32.14 22.87 60.02
N LYS A 128 -32.19 21.91 59.09
CA LYS A 128 -31.98 20.49 59.39
C LYS A 128 -30.67 20.07 58.74
N LYS A 129 -29.65 19.93 59.59
CA LYS A 129 -28.28 19.57 59.26
C LYS A 129 -28.25 18.08 58.89
N ASP A 130 -28.16 17.77 57.61
CA ASP A 130 -27.97 16.39 57.16
C ASP A 130 -26.59 15.88 57.57
N ASN A 131 -26.58 15.00 58.58
CA ASN A 131 -25.39 14.34 59.14
C ASN A 131 -24.63 13.45 58.12
N SER A 132 -25.16 13.23 56.92
CA SER A 132 -24.51 12.38 55.89
C SER A 132 -23.28 13.01 55.23
N TYR A 133 -23.10 14.33 55.32
CA TYR A 133 -21.90 15.01 54.79
C TYR A 133 -20.74 15.02 55.78
N ILE A 134 -21.02 15.10 57.09
CA ILE A 134 -20.01 15.15 58.16
C ILE A 134 -19.43 13.76 58.43
N GLU A 135 -20.23 12.69 58.35
CA GLU A 135 -19.76 11.30 58.46
C GLU A 135 -18.75 10.95 57.35
N ARG A 136 -19.00 11.39 56.11
CA ARG A 136 -18.13 11.13 54.95
C ARG A 136 -16.81 11.88 55.01
N GLU A 137 -16.78 13.08 55.57
CA GLU A 137 -15.53 13.82 55.79
C GLU A 137 -14.74 13.24 56.97
N ARG A 138 -15.39 12.80 58.05
CA ARG A 138 -14.75 12.08 59.17
C ARG A 138 -14.11 10.77 58.74
N GLU A 139 -14.74 10.00 57.86
CA GLU A 139 -14.13 8.78 57.32
C GLU A 139 -12.93 9.08 56.40
N ARG A 140 -12.98 10.17 55.62
CA ARG A 140 -11.85 10.60 54.76
C ARG A 140 -10.69 11.19 55.55
N GLU A 141 -10.97 11.77 56.70
CA GLU A 141 -9.96 12.31 57.61
C GLU A 141 -9.34 11.21 58.49
N ASN A 142 -10.14 10.27 59.01
CA ASN A 142 -9.62 9.08 59.70
C ASN A 142 -8.78 8.18 58.79
N ARG A 143 -9.17 8.00 57.52
CA ARG A 143 -8.33 7.26 56.54
C ARG A 143 -7.02 7.99 56.22
N ARG A 144 -7.02 9.33 56.20
CA ARG A 144 -5.80 10.13 56.01
C ARG A 144 -4.89 10.13 57.24
N ASN A 145 -5.45 10.16 58.44
CA ASN A 145 -4.69 10.13 59.69
C ASN A 145 -4.12 8.74 59.99
N ASN A 146 -4.86 7.66 59.68
CA ASN A 146 -4.35 6.30 59.79
C ASN A 146 -3.16 6.06 58.83
N TRP A 147 -3.22 6.55 57.60
CA TRP A 147 -2.10 6.52 56.64
C TRP A 147 -0.89 7.40 57.06
N ARG A 148 -1.08 8.39 57.93
CA ARG A 148 -0.02 9.23 58.49
C ARG A 148 0.60 8.59 59.73
N GLN A 149 -0.19 8.05 60.65
CA GLN A 149 0.30 7.35 61.84
C GLN A 149 1.02 6.04 61.48
N LYS A 150 0.56 5.29 60.48
CA LYS A 150 1.28 4.11 59.98
C LYS A 150 2.65 4.43 59.37
N ARG A 151 2.91 5.69 59.03
CA ARG A 151 4.20 6.19 58.54
C ARG A 151 5.05 6.87 59.61
N ILE A 152 4.51 7.10 60.80
CA ILE A 152 5.17 7.82 61.89
C ILE A 152 5.56 6.87 63.04
N VAL A 153 4.98 5.66 63.13
CA VAL A 153 5.31 4.67 64.19
C VAL A 153 6.43 3.69 63.78
N GLU A 154 6.99 3.82 62.58
CA GLU A 154 8.19 3.06 62.15
C GLU A 154 9.44 3.97 62.07
N VAL A 155 9.41 5.09 62.79
CA VAL A 155 10.53 6.03 62.91
C VAL A 155 10.67 6.36 64.39
N ASP A 156 11.31 5.46 65.15
CA ASP A 156 12.04 5.72 66.40
C ASP A 156 12.50 4.36 66.96
N ASP A 157 13.49 3.75 66.32
CA ASP A 157 14.48 2.89 66.97
C ASP A 157 15.79 3.11 66.20
N PHE A 158 16.57 4.06 66.72
CA PHE A 158 17.86 4.48 66.22
C PHE A 158 18.91 3.80 67.09
N ASP A 159 19.48 2.70 66.60
CA ASP A 159 20.77 2.21 67.07
C ASP A 159 21.73 2.25 65.86
N GLU A 160 22.85 2.93 66.09
CA GLU A 160 23.93 3.20 65.15
C GLU A 160 24.49 1.89 64.58
N ASP A 161 24.44 1.72 63.26
CA ASP A 161 25.58 1.40 62.40
C ASP A 161 25.08 1.04 60.98
N GLU A 162 25.94 1.33 60.00
CA GLU A 162 25.93 0.86 58.62
C GLU A 162 25.41 1.78 57.49
N GLU A 163 26.26 1.82 56.47
CA GLU A 163 26.45 2.82 55.43
C GLU A 163 25.41 2.73 54.31
N TYR A 164 24.90 3.89 53.91
CA TYR A 164 23.80 4.07 52.98
C TYR A 164 24.28 4.05 51.51
N TYR A 165 23.89 3.03 50.74
CA TYR A 165 23.76 3.14 49.28
C TYR A 165 22.33 2.75 48.88
N GLU A 166 21.45 3.75 48.79
CA GLU A 166 20.15 3.60 48.13
C GLU A 166 20.33 3.50 46.61
N ASP A 167 20.33 2.26 46.12
CA ASP A 167 20.16 1.96 44.69
C ASP A 167 18.67 2.11 44.31
N GLU A 168 18.17 3.34 44.23
CA GLU A 168 16.92 3.62 43.51
C GLU A 168 17.25 3.65 42.01
N TYR A 169 17.44 2.47 41.43
CA TYR A 169 17.72 2.29 40.01
C TYR A 169 16.63 2.97 39.17
N ASP A 170 17.05 3.96 38.41
CA ASP A 170 16.34 4.58 37.29
C ASP A 170 16.04 3.53 36.20
N VAL A 171 15.03 2.70 36.42
CA VAL A 171 14.61 1.61 35.52
C VAL A 171 14.19 2.17 34.15
N ARG A 172 13.72 3.42 34.11
CA ARG A 172 13.30 4.09 32.88
C ARG A 172 14.51 4.48 32.03
N SER A 173 15.54 5.13 32.58
CA SER A 173 16.74 5.47 31.80
C SER A 173 17.58 4.26 31.41
N TRP A 174 17.61 3.20 32.21
CA TRP A 174 18.37 1.99 31.87
C TRP A 174 17.76 1.27 30.66
N ARG A 175 16.43 1.14 30.58
CA ARG A 175 15.74 0.58 29.40
C ARG A 175 15.94 1.44 28.16
N PHE A 176 15.98 2.76 28.28
CA PHE A 176 16.31 3.65 27.16
C PHE A 176 17.78 3.57 26.75
N ARG A 177 18.72 3.43 27.70
CA ARG A 177 20.15 3.21 27.41
C ARG A 177 20.38 1.87 26.71
N LEU A 178 19.69 0.82 27.15
CA LEU A 178 19.71 -0.50 26.52
C LEU A 178 19.10 -0.46 25.10
N LEU A 179 17.95 0.19 24.92
CA LEU A 179 17.32 0.36 23.62
C LEU A 179 18.21 1.14 22.63
N LYS A 180 18.88 2.21 23.09
CA LYS A 180 19.85 2.95 22.27
C LYS A 180 21.04 2.07 21.86
N LYS A 181 21.57 1.24 22.76
CA LYS A 181 22.63 0.28 22.44
C LYS A 181 22.17 -0.76 21.42
N ILE A 182 20.94 -1.28 21.55
CA ILE A 182 20.34 -2.21 20.59
C ILE A 182 20.16 -1.55 19.22
N ILE A 183 19.62 -0.33 19.16
CA ILE A 183 19.48 0.42 17.90
C ILE A 183 20.84 0.71 17.28
N ALA A 184 21.83 1.15 18.06
CA ALA A 184 23.20 1.39 17.59
C ALA A 184 23.83 0.10 17.04
N PHE A 185 23.64 -1.02 17.73
CA PHE A 185 24.10 -2.33 17.27
C PHE A 185 23.41 -2.76 15.96
N LEU A 186 22.09 -2.58 15.84
CA LEU A 186 21.34 -2.84 14.60
C LEU A 186 21.81 -1.93 13.46
N LEU A 187 22.11 -0.66 13.73
CA LEU A 187 22.68 0.26 12.75
C LEU A 187 24.07 -0.19 12.30
N ILE A 188 24.93 -0.64 13.22
CA ILE A 188 26.24 -1.19 12.87
C ILE A 188 26.08 -2.43 11.99
N ILE A 189 25.20 -3.37 12.34
CA ILE A 189 24.89 -4.54 11.50
C ILE A 189 24.38 -4.11 10.13
N MET A 190 23.51 -3.09 10.06
CA MET A 190 23.00 -2.56 8.80
C MET A 190 24.10 -1.91 7.95
N VAL A 191 25.04 -1.20 8.57
CA VAL A 191 26.18 -0.57 7.88
C VAL A 191 27.15 -1.63 7.37
N VAL A 192 27.52 -2.60 8.22
CA VAL A 192 28.45 -3.69 7.85
C VAL A 192 27.81 -4.60 6.80
N GLY A 193 26.58 -5.05 7.04
CA GLY A 193 25.81 -5.87 6.12
C GLY A 193 25.49 -5.14 4.81
N GLY A 194 25.19 -3.84 4.87
CA GLY A 194 25.03 -2.98 3.71
C GLY A 194 26.32 -2.84 2.90
N SER A 195 27.46 -2.70 3.58
CA SER A 195 28.79 -2.62 2.94
C SER A 195 29.14 -3.94 2.24
N ALA A 196 28.94 -5.08 2.91
CA ALA A 196 29.13 -6.39 2.31
C ALA A 196 28.20 -6.61 1.10
N SER A 197 26.93 -6.21 1.22
CA SER A 197 25.96 -6.26 0.12
C SER A 197 26.38 -5.38 -1.07
N PHE A 198 26.90 -4.18 -0.80
CA PHE A 198 27.42 -3.29 -1.82
C PHE A 198 28.63 -3.89 -2.54
N ILE A 199 29.58 -4.47 -1.80
CA ILE A 199 30.74 -5.16 -2.38
C ILE A 199 30.28 -6.32 -3.28
N TYR A 200 29.32 -7.12 -2.81
CA TYR A 200 28.77 -8.24 -3.59
C TYR A 200 28.10 -7.76 -4.89
N VAL A 201 27.25 -6.73 -4.82
CA VAL A 201 26.62 -6.12 -6.00
C VAL A 201 27.67 -5.56 -6.96
N LYS A 202 28.68 -4.85 -6.45
CA LYS A 202 29.76 -4.29 -7.26
C LYS A 202 30.58 -5.38 -7.95
N SER A 203 30.88 -6.48 -7.25
CA SER A 203 31.56 -7.63 -7.84
C SER A 203 30.77 -8.17 -9.04
N ILE A 204 29.45 -8.33 -8.90
CA ILE A 204 28.61 -8.83 -10.00
C ILE A 204 28.61 -7.85 -11.18
N ILE A 205 28.49 -6.55 -10.92
CA ILE A 205 28.42 -5.53 -11.97
C ILE A 205 29.74 -5.40 -12.73
N ASN A 206 30.87 -5.50 -12.04
CA ASN A 206 32.19 -5.41 -12.67
C ASN A 206 32.45 -6.55 -13.67
N ASP A 207 31.86 -7.72 -13.45
CA ASP A 207 31.97 -8.87 -14.36
C ASP A 207 31.07 -8.74 -15.59
N MET A 208 30.19 -7.73 -15.66
CA MET A 208 29.23 -7.59 -16.74
C MET A 208 29.82 -6.85 -17.95
N PRO A 209 29.50 -7.30 -19.18
CA PRO A 209 29.89 -6.58 -20.38
C PRO A 209 29.17 -5.22 -20.46
N VAL A 210 29.80 -4.26 -21.14
CA VAL A 210 29.17 -2.97 -21.43
C VAL A 210 28.00 -3.19 -22.38
N LEU A 211 26.79 -2.98 -21.87
CA LEU A 211 25.58 -3.16 -22.64
C LEU A 211 25.41 -2.05 -23.68
N THR A 212 25.20 -2.44 -24.94
CA THR A 212 24.88 -1.52 -26.04
C THR A 212 23.52 -1.84 -26.64
N LYS A 213 22.91 -0.86 -27.31
CA LYS A 213 21.62 -1.04 -28.00
C LYS A 213 21.71 -2.12 -29.08
N LYS A 214 22.84 -2.18 -29.79
CA LYS A 214 23.11 -3.20 -30.82
C LYS A 214 23.06 -4.61 -30.24
N MET A 215 23.71 -4.84 -29.09
CA MET A 215 23.67 -6.14 -28.42
C MET A 215 22.24 -6.58 -28.11
N VAL A 216 21.40 -5.67 -27.60
CA VAL A 216 19.98 -5.99 -27.29
C VAL A 216 19.23 -6.44 -28.54
N LEU A 217 19.40 -5.74 -29.66
CA LEU A 217 18.75 -6.05 -30.93
C LEU A 217 19.25 -7.38 -31.53
N GLU A 218 20.55 -7.65 -31.44
CA GLU A 218 21.16 -8.90 -31.90
C GLU A 218 20.74 -10.11 -31.05
N SER A 219 20.37 -9.89 -29.79
CA SER A 219 19.88 -10.94 -28.89
C SER A 219 18.42 -11.35 -29.10
N TYR A 220 17.70 -10.75 -30.06
CA TYR A 220 16.29 -11.08 -30.27
C TYR A 220 16.09 -12.57 -30.60
N ILE A 221 15.16 -13.20 -29.89
CA ILE A 221 14.74 -14.58 -30.10
C ILE A 221 13.78 -14.66 -31.29
N ASN A 222 12.90 -13.67 -31.42
CA ASN A 222 11.96 -13.59 -32.55
C ASN A 222 12.69 -13.20 -33.83
N LYS A 223 12.61 -14.06 -34.85
CA LYS A 223 13.23 -13.88 -36.16
C LYS A 223 12.52 -12.84 -37.04
N GLU A 224 11.26 -12.52 -36.74
CA GLU A 224 10.46 -11.53 -37.47
C GLU A 224 9.93 -10.47 -36.49
N PRO A 225 10.78 -9.56 -35.98
CA PRO A 225 10.35 -8.50 -35.11
C PRO A 225 9.40 -7.54 -35.82
N VAL A 226 8.36 -7.12 -35.11
CA VAL A 226 7.39 -6.13 -35.56
C VAL A 226 7.65 -4.79 -34.85
N PRO A 227 7.66 -3.66 -35.58
CA PRO A 227 7.81 -2.36 -34.97
C PRO A 227 6.62 -2.06 -34.06
N LEU A 228 6.85 -1.33 -32.96
CA LEU A 228 5.85 -1.00 -31.95
C LEU A 228 4.63 -0.30 -32.56
N SER A 229 4.84 0.50 -33.61
CA SER A 229 3.78 1.19 -34.35
C SER A 229 2.77 0.25 -35.03
N LYS A 230 3.16 -0.99 -35.35
CA LYS A 230 2.26 -2.02 -35.89
C LYS A 230 1.58 -2.84 -34.78
N ILE A 231 2.01 -2.71 -33.53
CA ILE A 231 1.39 -3.40 -32.39
C ILE A 231 0.23 -2.56 -31.86
N PRO A 232 -1.01 -3.10 -31.79
CA PRO A 232 -2.18 -2.33 -31.35
C PRO A 232 -1.96 -1.67 -29.98
N LYS A 233 -2.39 -0.41 -29.85
CA LYS A 233 -2.24 0.33 -28.58
C LYS A 233 -2.96 -0.36 -27.43
N ASN A 234 -4.07 -1.05 -27.72
CA ASN A 234 -4.79 -1.88 -26.76
C ASN A 234 -3.89 -2.98 -26.17
N LEU A 235 -3.10 -3.67 -27.00
CA LEU A 235 -2.18 -4.71 -26.54
C LEU A 235 -1.03 -4.11 -25.72
N GLN A 236 -0.43 -3.01 -26.19
CA GLN A 236 0.60 -2.31 -25.43
C GLN A 236 0.10 -1.91 -24.04
N ASN A 237 -1.06 -1.25 -23.97
CA ASN A 237 -1.66 -0.79 -22.71
C ASN A 237 -2.06 -1.97 -21.82
N ALA A 238 -2.59 -3.06 -22.38
CA ALA A 238 -2.94 -4.25 -21.64
C ALA A 238 -1.70 -4.87 -20.95
N VAL A 239 -0.61 -5.05 -21.70
CA VAL A 239 0.65 -5.56 -21.18
C VAL A 239 1.23 -4.62 -20.10
N ILE A 240 1.30 -3.32 -20.36
CA ILE A 240 1.77 -2.34 -19.38
C ILE A 240 0.91 -2.39 -18.11
N SER A 241 -0.42 -2.45 -18.23
CA SER A 241 -1.32 -2.43 -17.08
C SER A 241 -1.11 -3.60 -16.10
N ILE A 242 -0.75 -4.78 -16.63
CA ILE A 242 -0.65 -6.00 -15.84
C ILE A 242 0.78 -6.33 -15.42
N GLU A 243 1.77 -6.03 -16.25
CA GLU A 243 3.18 -6.31 -15.99
C GLU A 243 3.86 -5.18 -15.22
N ASP A 244 3.58 -3.92 -15.58
CA ASP A 244 4.33 -2.76 -15.09
C ASP A 244 3.53 -1.45 -15.22
N GLU A 245 2.58 -1.24 -14.31
CA GLU A 245 1.65 -0.09 -14.34
C GLU A 245 2.34 1.29 -14.34
N ARG A 246 3.61 1.35 -13.93
CA ARG A 246 4.41 2.58 -13.85
C ARG A 246 5.50 2.64 -14.91
N PHE A 247 5.46 1.78 -15.92
CA PHE A 247 6.50 1.61 -16.94
C PHE A 247 7.14 2.91 -17.44
N TYR A 248 6.32 3.89 -17.85
CA TYR A 248 6.82 5.15 -18.40
C TYR A 248 7.36 6.14 -17.34
N SER A 249 7.07 5.92 -16.07
CA SER A 249 7.44 6.83 -14.97
C SER A 249 8.77 6.48 -14.30
N HIS A 250 9.21 5.22 -14.34
CA HIS A 250 10.46 4.79 -13.71
C HIS A 250 11.59 4.59 -14.72
N LYS A 251 12.84 4.66 -14.25
CA LYS A 251 14.05 4.53 -15.08
C LYS A 251 14.68 3.14 -14.96
N GLY A 252 13.91 2.12 -15.33
CA GLY A 252 14.33 0.71 -15.31
C GLY A 252 13.85 -0.08 -14.09
N ILE A 253 13.94 0.49 -12.89
CA ILE A 253 13.47 -0.16 -11.66
C ILE A 253 12.35 0.66 -11.01
N ASP A 254 11.26 0.00 -10.67
CA ASP A 254 10.19 0.57 -9.87
C ASP A 254 10.40 0.25 -8.39
N TYR A 255 11.16 1.12 -7.71
CA TYR A 255 11.49 0.96 -6.28
C TYR A 255 10.24 0.86 -5.41
N LYS A 256 9.14 1.54 -5.77
CA LYS A 256 7.88 1.47 -5.02
C LYS A 256 7.27 0.07 -5.12
N SER A 257 7.25 -0.52 -6.32
CA SER A 257 6.78 -1.90 -6.51
C SER A 257 7.71 -2.91 -5.88
N LEU A 258 9.02 -2.70 -5.93
CA LEU A 258 10.02 -3.59 -5.36
C LEU A 258 9.89 -3.67 -3.83
N VAL A 259 9.82 -2.51 -3.14
CA VAL A 259 9.65 -2.45 -1.69
C VAL A 259 8.29 -3.04 -1.28
N ARG A 260 7.21 -2.71 -2.00
CA ARG A 260 5.89 -3.30 -1.78
C ARG A 260 5.94 -4.83 -1.89
N SER A 261 6.53 -5.36 -2.96
CA SER A 261 6.66 -6.81 -3.20
C SER A 261 7.46 -7.48 -2.09
N PHE A 262 8.56 -6.86 -1.65
CA PHE A 262 9.39 -7.36 -0.56
C PHE A 262 8.60 -7.49 0.76
N ILE A 263 7.87 -6.44 1.16
CA ILE A 263 7.03 -6.45 2.36
C ILE A 263 5.91 -7.51 2.24
N ASN A 264 5.30 -7.64 1.07
CA ASN A 264 4.26 -8.64 0.83
C ASN A 264 4.77 -10.08 0.99
N ASN A 265 5.96 -10.36 0.45
CA ASN A 265 6.59 -11.68 0.58
C ASN A 265 6.95 -12.02 2.03
N LEU A 266 7.41 -11.03 2.82
CA LEU A 266 7.74 -11.23 4.24
C LEU A 266 6.50 -11.46 5.12
N THR A 267 5.36 -10.88 4.76
CA THR A 267 4.11 -10.99 5.53
C THR A 267 3.28 -12.22 5.16
N GLY A 268 3.83 -13.15 4.37
CA GLY A 268 3.15 -14.40 3.96
C GLY A 268 1.97 -14.20 3.00
N ASN A 269 1.78 -12.99 2.47
CA ASN A 269 0.78 -12.74 1.44
C ASN A 269 1.32 -13.22 0.07
N MET A 270 0.42 -13.61 -0.84
CA MET A 270 0.81 -14.15 -2.16
C MET A 270 1.88 -13.28 -2.84
N THR A 271 2.85 -13.97 -3.45
CA THR A 271 4.00 -13.38 -4.15
C THR A 271 3.53 -12.41 -5.23
N GLN A 272 3.60 -11.11 -4.97
CA GLN A 272 3.38 -10.10 -6.00
C GLN A 272 4.70 -9.88 -6.74
N GLY A 273 4.69 -9.97 -8.07
CA GLY A 273 5.87 -9.70 -8.89
C GLY A 273 6.33 -8.26 -8.72
N GLY A 274 7.61 -8.07 -8.36
CA GLY A 274 8.27 -6.76 -8.29
C GLY A 274 9.20 -6.48 -9.49
N SER A 275 9.12 -7.28 -10.55
CA SER A 275 9.95 -7.09 -11.76
C SER A 275 9.27 -6.11 -12.72
N THR A 276 10.04 -5.18 -13.26
CA THR A 276 9.59 -4.25 -14.32
C THR A 276 9.73 -4.88 -15.70
N ILE A 277 9.10 -4.29 -16.71
CA ILE A 277 9.29 -4.71 -18.11
C ILE A 277 10.77 -4.65 -18.50
N ASP A 278 11.50 -3.61 -18.10
CA ASP A 278 12.92 -3.43 -18.40
C ASP A 278 13.78 -4.57 -17.82
N MET A 279 13.45 -5.03 -16.60
CA MET A 279 14.12 -6.20 -16.00
C MET A 279 13.77 -7.50 -16.73
N GLN A 280 12.55 -7.62 -17.23
CA GLN A 280 12.14 -8.78 -18.04
C GLN A 280 12.84 -8.81 -19.40
N VAL A 281 13.09 -7.64 -20.02
CA VAL A 281 13.92 -7.55 -21.25
C VAL A 281 15.33 -8.08 -20.97
N SER A 282 15.97 -7.65 -19.88
CA SER A 282 17.27 -8.20 -19.48
C SER A 282 17.23 -9.71 -19.28
N LYS A 283 16.24 -10.19 -18.52
CA LYS A 283 16.08 -11.62 -18.24
C LYS A 283 15.99 -12.45 -19.53
N ASN A 284 15.19 -11.98 -20.48
CA ASN A 284 14.87 -12.76 -21.67
C ASN A 284 15.99 -12.72 -22.73
N LEU A 285 16.76 -11.62 -22.79
CA LEU A 285 17.71 -11.38 -23.89
C LEU A 285 19.18 -11.41 -23.49
N LEU A 286 19.50 -11.02 -22.25
CA LEU A 286 20.87 -10.68 -21.85
C LEU A 286 21.43 -11.58 -20.76
N THR A 287 20.56 -12.24 -19.98
CA THR A 287 20.98 -13.07 -18.86
C THR A 287 20.53 -14.53 -19.03
N SER A 288 19.81 -15.09 -18.05
CA SER A 288 19.38 -16.49 -18.05
C SER A 288 18.01 -16.64 -17.41
N ASN A 289 17.45 -17.85 -17.47
CA ASN A 289 16.19 -18.15 -16.79
C ASN A 289 16.36 -18.65 -15.34
N GLU A 290 17.61 -18.73 -14.83
CA GLU A 290 17.91 -19.27 -13.50
C GLU A 290 17.35 -18.41 -12.37
N LYS A 291 16.75 -18.97 -11.32
CA LYS A 291 16.15 -18.14 -10.26
C LYS A 291 17.14 -17.80 -9.14
N THR A 292 18.22 -17.07 -9.46
CA THR A 292 19.27 -16.67 -8.50
C THR A 292 19.26 -15.17 -8.16
N LEU A 293 19.75 -14.81 -6.96
CA LEU A 293 19.92 -13.41 -6.56
C LEU A 293 20.94 -12.69 -7.45
N LYS A 294 22.04 -13.38 -7.82
CA LYS A 294 23.06 -12.86 -8.75
C LYS A 294 22.43 -12.39 -10.06
N ARG A 295 21.63 -13.24 -10.72
CA ARG A 295 20.93 -12.83 -11.95
C ARG A 295 19.98 -11.67 -11.68
N LYS A 296 19.22 -11.69 -10.58
CA LYS A 296 18.28 -10.60 -10.27
C LYS A 296 18.99 -9.24 -10.18
N ILE A 297 20.20 -9.21 -9.61
CA ILE A 297 21.05 -8.01 -9.56
C ILE A 297 21.49 -7.60 -10.98
N GLN A 298 21.90 -8.55 -11.82
CA GLN A 298 22.25 -8.29 -13.22
C GLN A 298 21.07 -7.69 -13.99
N ASP A 299 19.86 -8.23 -13.81
CA ASP A 299 18.65 -7.72 -14.46
C ASP A 299 18.28 -6.30 -14.00
N MET A 300 18.46 -6.00 -12.72
CA MET A 300 18.28 -4.65 -12.17
C MET A 300 19.28 -3.67 -12.77
N TYR A 301 20.56 -4.04 -12.85
CA TYR A 301 21.60 -3.20 -13.43
C TYR A 301 21.37 -2.97 -14.93
N ASN A 302 21.12 -4.04 -15.70
CA ASN A 302 20.80 -3.94 -17.12
C ASN A 302 19.55 -3.10 -17.37
N ALA A 303 18.50 -3.21 -16.55
CA ALA A 303 17.31 -2.38 -16.66
C ALA A 303 17.63 -0.88 -16.54
N ILE A 304 18.52 -0.50 -15.62
CA ILE A 304 19.00 0.89 -15.49
C ILE A 304 19.79 1.30 -16.73
N VAL A 305 20.70 0.44 -17.23
CA VAL A 305 21.53 0.75 -18.40
C VAL A 305 20.66 0.88 -19.65
N LEU A 306 19.69 -0.02 -19.88
CA LEU A 306 18.72 0.04 -20.98
C LEU A 306 18.05 1.41 -21.06
N ASN A 307 17.64 2.00 -19.93
CA ASN A 307 17.01 3.32 -19.90
C ASN A 307 17.95 4.48 -20.26
N LYS A 308 19.27 4.25 -20.26
CA LYS A 308 20.26 5.23 -20.70
C LYS A 308 20.53 5.16 -22.20
N ILE A 309 20.38 3.97 -22.80
CA ILE A 309 20.76 3.70 -24.20
C ILE A 309 19.57 3.51 -25.15
N MET A 310 18.36 3.33 -24.61
CA MET A 310 17.12 3.10 -25.36
C MET A 310 15.98 3.92 -24.77
N THR A 311 15.04 4.32 -25.62
CA THR A 311 13.79 4.95 -25.21
C THR A 311 12.83 3.92 -24.61
N LYS A 312 11.84 4.38 -23.82
CA LYS A 312 10.80 3.50 -23.28
C LYS A 312 10.02 2.73 -24.35
N ASN A 313 9.79 3.35 -25.50
CA ASN A 313 9.11 2.68 -26.61
C ASN A 313 9.98 1.56 -27.20
N GLU A 314 11.28 1.77 -27.35
CA GLU A 314 12.20 0.74 -27.83
C GLU A 314 12.34 -0.43 -26.84
N ILE A 315 12.34 -0.14 -25.53
CA ILE A 315 12.35 -1.19 -24.50
C ILE A 315 11.04 -2.00 -24.55
N LEU A 316 9.90 -1.33 -24.70
CA LEU A 316 8.61 -2.01 -24.84
C LEU A 316 8.54 -2.84 -26.13
N GLU A 317 9.09 -2.33 -27.23
CA GLU A 317 9.20 -3.07 -28.49
C GLU A 317 10.06 -4.33 -28.32
N ALA A 318 11.23 -4.21 -27.68
CA ALA A 318 12.09 -5.35 -27.38
C ALA A 318 11.38 -6.37 -26.50
N TYR A 319 10.64 -5.92 -25.50
CA TYR A 319 9.84 -6.79 -24.65
C TYR A 319 8.78 -7.55 -25.46
N LEU A 320 7.89 -6.83 -26.14
CA LEU A 320 6.76 -7.41 -26.88
C LEU A 320 7.21 -8.34 -28.00
N ASN A 321 8.37 -8.10 -28.61
CA ASN A 321 8.92 -9.00 -29.61
C ASN A 321 9.56 -10.27 -29.04
N ASN A 322 9.87 -10.32 -27.75
CA ASN A 322 10.64 -11.43 -27.17
C ASN A 322 9.98 -12.08 -25.94
N ILE A 323 8.79 -11.64 -25.55
CA ILE A 323 8.01 -12.31 -24.50
C ILE A 323 7.69 -13.75 -24.90
N TYR A 324 7.89 -14.67 -23.96
CA TYR A 324 7.44 -16.05 -24.13
C TYR A 324 5.92 -16.13 -23.98
N LEU A 325 5.25 -16.74 -24.96
CA LEU A 325 3.80 -16.87 -25.02
C LEU A 325 3.36 -18.34 -25.07
N GLY A 326 4.20 -19.27 -24.63
CA GLY A 326 3.86 -20.70 -24.56
C GLY A 326 4.16 -21.43 -25.88
N LYS A 327 4.14 -22.77 -25.86
CA LYS A 327 4.36 -23.62 -27.06
C LYS A 327 5.57 -23.18 -27.90
N SER A 328 6.70 -22.90 -27.25
CA SER A 328 7.93 -22.41 -27.91
C SER A 328 7.76 -21.13 -28.73
N THR A 329 6.72 -20.34 -28.46
CA THR A 329 6.37 -19.12 -29.20
C THR A 329 6.88 -17.90 -28.46
N TYR A 330 7.64 -17.07 -29.18
CA TYR A 330 8.22 -15.84 -28.66
C TYR A 330 7.75 -14.65 -29.49
N GLY A 331 7.32 -13.60 -28.81
CA GLY A 331 6.85 -12.36 -29.42
C GLY A 331 5.36 -12.34 -29.77
N VAL A 332 4.76 -11.17 -29.65
CA VAL A 332 3.31 -10.96 -29.85
C VAL A 332 2.83 -11.30 -31.26
N GLN A 333 3.67 -11.16 -32.29
CA GLN A 333 3.32 -11.53 -33.66
C GLN A 333 3.12 -13.04 -33.80
N ALA A 334 4.05 -13.83 -33.27
CA ALA A 334 3.94 -15.27 -33.28
C ALA A 334 2.79 -15.74 -32.35
N GLY A 335 2.60 -15.08 -31.21
CA GLY A 335 1.45 -15.32 -30.33
C GLY A 335 0.09 -15.04 -30.98
N ALA A 336 -0.04 -13.93 -31.72
CA ALA A 336 -1.25 -13.59 -32.46
C ALA A 336 -1.61 -14.68 -33.49
N LYS A 337 -0.60 -15.16 -34.23
CA LYS A 337 -0.75 -16.27 -35.18
C LYS A 337 -1.16 -17.56 -34.48
N LEU A 338 -0.49 -17.90 -33.37
CA LEU A 338 -0.74 -19.11 -32.60
C LEU A 338 -2.18 -19.16 -32.04
N TYR A 339 -2.60 -18.11 -31.35
CA TYR A 339 -3.85 -18.12 -30.59
C TYR A 339 -5.06 -17.69 -31.40
N PHE A 340 -4.89 -16.87 -32.43
CA PHE A 340 -6.00 -16.28 -33.17
C PHE A 340 -5.91 -16.43 -34.68
N GLY A 341 -4.82 -17.00 -35.22
CA GLY A 341 -4.62 -17.12 -36.67
C GLY A 341 -4.49 -15.77 -37.39
N LYS A 342 -4.09 -14.71 -36.68
CA LYS A 342 -4.06 -13.33 -37.18
C LYS A 342 -2.68 -12.70 -37.05
N ASN A 343 -2.42 -11.67 -37.83
CA ASN A 343 -1.29 -10.77 -37.57
C ASN A 343 -1.57 -9.92 -36.33
N VAL A 344 -0.50 -9.45 -35.66
CA VAL A 344 -0.66 -8.68 -34.41
C VAL A 344 -1.45 -7.39 -34.61
N ASN A 345 -1.32 -6.75 -35.78
CA ASN A 345 -2.00 -5.51 -36.14
C ASN A 345 -3.51 -5.71 -36.39
N GLU A 346 -3.97 -6.94 -36.55
CA GLU A 346 -5.38 -7.30 -36.78
C GLU A 346 -6.11 -7.70 -35.49
N LEU A 347 -5.40 -7.72 -34.35
CA LEU A 347 -6.00 -8.08 -33.07
C LEU A 347 -6.99 -7.01 -32.62
N ASN A 348 -8.21 -7.45 -32.33
CA ASN A 348 -9.19 -6.60 -31.68
C ASN A 348 -8.89 -6.42 -30.18
N PHE A 349 -9.70 -5.62 -29.49
CA PHE A 349 -9.52 -5.35 -28.06
C PHE A 349 -9.56 -6.60 -27.17
N GLY A 350 -10.52 -7.50 -27.40
CA GLY A 350 -10.61 -8.77 -26.67
C GLY A 350 -9.37 -9.63 -26.89
N GLN A 351 -8.95 -9.82 -28.14
CA GLN A 351 -7.78 -10.63 -28.47
C GLN A 351 -6.48 -10.02 -27.91
N SER A 352 -6.35 -8.70 -27.93
CA SER A 352 -5.23 -7.98 -27.32
C SER A 352 -5.13 -8.21 -25.81
N THR A 353 -6.24 -8.06 -25.10
CA THR A 353 -6.29 -8.24 -23.63
C THR A 353 -6.12 -9.70 -23.22
N MET A 354 -6.63 -10.63 -24.05
CA MET A 354 -6.43 -12.07 -23.85
C MET A 354 -4.95 -12.44 -24.01
N LEU A 355 -4.29 -11.97 -25.08
CA LEU A 355 -2.88 -12.24 -25.33
C LEU A 355 -1.98 -11.69 -24.20
N ALA A 356 -2.29 -10.48 -23.69
CA ALA A 356 -1.61 -9.91 -22.53
C ALA A 356 -1.82 -10.72 -21.24
N GLY A 357 -2.91 -11.48 -21.12
CA GLY A 357 -3.13 -12.36 -19.98
C GLY A 357 -2.18 -13.56 -19.94
N ILE A 358 -1.77 -14.05 -21.10
CA ILE A 358 -0.96 -15.27 -21.25
C ILE A 358 0.46 -15.09 -20.69
N THR A 359 1.01 -13.86 -20.68
CA THR A 359 2.40 -13.53 -20.33
C THR A 359 2.83 -13.99 -18.93
N ASN A 360 1.94 -13.92 -17.95
CA ASN A 360 2.28 -14.14 -16.54
C ASN A 360 2.57 -15.62 -16.19
N ASN A 361 2.05 -16.57 -17.00
CA ASN A 361 2.38 -18.00 -16.91
C ASN A 361 1.92 -18.73 -18.18
N PRO A 362 2.71 -18.69 -19.27
CA PRO A 362 2.25 -19.15 -20.58
C PRO A 362 1.92 -20.65 -20.66
N ASN A 363 2.46 -21.47 -19.75
CA ASN A 363 2.15 -22.90 -19.69
C ASN A 363 0.80 -23.19 -19.03
N LEU A 364 0.39 -22.37 -18.06
CA LEU A 364 -0.90 -22.48 -17.38
C LEU A 364 -2.04 -21.98 -18.27
N TYR A 365 -1.81 -20.89 -19.00
CA TYR A 365 -2.86 -20.20 -19.76
C TYR A 365 -2.98 -20.67 -21.22
N GLN A 366 -2.65 -21.94 -21.51
CA GLN A 366 -2.91 -22.54 -22.83
C GLN A 366 -4.38 -22.95 -22.99
N ASN A 367 -5.08 -23.17 -21.88
CA ASN A 367 -6.52 -23.45 -21.86
C ASN A 367 -7.30 -22.13 -21.90
N TYR A 368 -8.29 -22.03 -22.79
CA TYR A 368 -9.12 -20.85 -22.97
C TYR A 368 -9.77 -20.36 -21.66
N GLU A 369 -10.34 -21.26 -20.85
CA GLU A 369 -11.02 -20.91 -19.59
C GLU A 369 -10.07 -20.21 -18.61
N GLN A 370 -8.85 -20.74 -18.47
CA GLN A 370 -7.84 -20.15 -17.59
C GLN A 370 -7.31 -18.82 -18.14
N ALA A 371 -7.12 -18.75 -19.47
CA ALA A 371 -6.75 -17.51 -20.14
C ALA A 371 -7.84 -16.44 -19.97
N LYS A 372 -9.12 -16.83 -20.01
CA LYS A 372 -10.27 -15.93 -19.85
C LYS A 372 -10.36 -15.36 -18.43
N LYS A 373 -10.14 -16.18 -17.40
CA LYS A 373 -9.98 -15.70 -16.01
C LYS A 373 -8.85 -14.70 -15.88
N ARG A 374 -7.71 -14.99 -16.53
CA ARG A 374 -6.56 -14.08 -16.50
C ARG A 374 -6.83 -12.78 -17.29
N GLN A 375 -7.53 -12.85 -18.41
CA GLN A 375 -8.00 -11.69 -19.17
C GLN A 375 -8.88 -10.78 -18.31
N ALA A 376 -9.75 -11.34 -17.45
CA ALA A 376 -10.58 -10.56 -16.54
C ALA A 376 -9.75 -9.68 -15.59
N ILE A 377 -8.62 -10.18 -15.10
CA ILE A 377 -7.68 -9.42 -14.27
C ILE A 377 -7.01 -8.29 -15.09
N VAL A 378 -6.59 -8.58 -16.33
CA VAL A 378 -6.03 -7.57 -17.25
C VAL A 378 -7.05 -6.46 -17.51
N LEU A 379 -8.28 -6.83 -17.84
CA LEU A 379 -9.39 -5.91 -18.09
C LEU A 379 -9.67 -5.03 -16.86
N TYR A 380 -9.69 -5.62 -15.67
CA TYR A 380 -9.86 -4.88 -14.42
C TYR A 380 -8.71 -3.87 -14.21
N LYS A 381 -7.47 -4.27 -14.46
CA LYS A 381 -6.30 -3.39 -14.33
C LYS A 381 -6.30 -2.26 -15.34
N MET A 382 -6.70 -2.51 -16.57
CA MET A 382 -6.88 -1.48 -17.58
C MET A 382 -7.94 -0.46 -17.17
N TYR A 383 -9.06 -0.92 -16.60
CA TYR A 383 -10.11 -0.03 -16.10
C TYR A 383 -9.62 0.83 -14.93
N GLU A 384 -9.02 0.20 -13.93
CA GLU A 384 -8.53 0.86 -12.72
C GLU A 384 -7.45 1.91 -13.01
N LEU A 385 -6.60 1.68 -14.01
CA LEU A 385 -5.58 2.62 -14.45
C LEU A 385 -6.11 3.66 -15.46
N GLY A 386 -7.39 3.61 -15.82
CA GLY A 386 -8.04 4.57 -16.72
C GLY A 386 -7.75 4.36 -18.21
N TYR A 387 -7.17 3.22 -18.62
CA TYR A 387 -6.98 2.89 -20.03
C TYR A 387 -8.29 2.59 -20.76
N ILE A 388 -9.32 2.14 -20.04
CA ILE A 388 -10.66 1.85 -20.56
C ILE A 388 -11.74 2.35 -19.60
N LYS A 389 -12.92 2.65 -20.14
CA LYS A 389 -14.10 2.99 -19.35
C LYS A 389 -14.75 1.75 -18.74
N GLU A 390 -15.49 1.93 -17.65
CA GLU A 390 -16.17 0.84 -16.94
C GLU A 390 -17.13 0.04 -17.83
N ASN A 391 -17.86 0.71 -18.73
CA ASN A 391 -18.77 0.05 -19.65
C ASN A 391 -18.04 -0.87 -20.64
N VAL A 392 -16.86 -0.46 -21.13
CA VAL A 392 -16.00 -1.29 -21.99
C VAL A 392 -15.46 -2.50 -21.23
N TYR A 393 -15.02 -2.29 -19.99
CA TYR A 393 -14.60 -3.35 -19.08
C TYR A 393 -15.69 -4.41 -18.88
N LYS A 394 -16.88 -3.99 -18.46
CA LYS A 394 -18.03 -4.88 -18.23
C LYS A 394 -18.45 -5.60 -19.52
N ALA A 395 -18.52 -4.89 -20.64
CA ALA A 395 -18.89 -5.49 -21.92
C ALA A 395 -17.89 -6.57 -22.38
N GLN A 396 -16.58 -6.33 -22.23
CA GLN A 396 -15.56 -7.30 -22.65
C GLN A 396 -15.41 -8.50 -21.69
N LEU A 397 -15.79 -8.32 -20.42
CA LEU A 397 -15.73 -9.39 -19.42
C LEU A 397 -16.55 -10.61 -19.86
N TYR A 398 -17.77 -10.39 -20.35
CA TYR A 398 -18.71 -11.44 -20.76
C TYR A 398 -18.65 -11.81 -22.25
N ARG A 399 -17.94 -11.02 -23.06
CA ARG A 399 -17.74 -11.34 -24.48
C ARG A 399 -16.73 -12.46 -24.64
N ASP A 400 -17.11 -13.45 -25.44
CA ASP A 400 -16.21 -14.53 -25.80
C ASP A 400 -15.02 -14.00 -26.62
N THR A 401 -13.87 -14.60 -26.42
CA THR A 401 -12.64 -14.30 -27.17
C THR A 401 -11.94 -15.62 -27.52
N PRO A 402 -12.63 -16.53 -28.22
CA PRO A 402 -12.17 -17.90 -28.37
C PRO A 402 -10.81 -17.93 -29.07
N PHE A 403 -9.97 -18.89 -28.65
CA PHE A 403 -8.78 -19.22 -29.41
C PHE A 403 -9.19 -19.90 -30.71
N LYS A 404 -8.32 -19.83 -31.73
CA LYS A 404 -8.50 -20.55 -32.99
C LYS A 404 -8.80 -22.03 -32.75
N SER A 405 -8.09 -22.66 -31.80
CA SER A 405 -8.32 -24.06 -31.42
C SER A 405 -9.69 -24.37 -30.81
N GLU A 406 -10.44 -23.36 -30.36
CA GLU A 406 -11.82 -23.55 -29.86
C GLU A 406 -12.87 -23.31 -30.96
N ILE A 407 -12.48 -22.68 -32.08
CA ILE A 407 -13.34 -22.48 -33.24
C ILE A 407 -13.21 -23.67 -34.21
N ASP A 408 -12.01 -24.23 -34.32
CA ASP A 408 -11.69 -25.31 -35.26
C ASP A 408 -12.14 -26.71 -34.76
N LYS A 409 -12.72 -26.82 -33.55
CA LYS A 409 -13.31 -28.05 -32.97
C LYS A 409 -14.79 -28.11 -33.28
#